data_AF-A0A2G6FRU2-F1
#
_entry.id   AF-A0A2G6FRU2-F1
#
_cell.length_a   1.000
_cell.length_b   1.000
_cell.length_c   1.000
_cell.angle_alpha   90.00
_cell.angle_beta   90.00
_cell.angle_gamma   90.00
#
_symmetry.space_group_name_H-M   'P 1'
#
loop_
_entity.id
_entity.type
_entity.pdbx_description
1 polymer ?
#
loop_
_entity_poly.entity_id
_entity_poly.type
_entity_poly.pdbx_seq_one_letter_code
_entity_poly.pdbx_strand_id
1 'polypeptide(L)'
;MNKINNTSFMQDENQSNEQRNILTHEQKRYYFQGPLPAPQILEQYNEIIPNAAERILIMAEKDADFQRKITEKAIEIEANERRLGQILGFFIGSMALSLSAASLFLGHPAAASIIGGTTVVGLVAVFVTGRNLEEKKYENGDNQSEQV
;
A
#
# COMPACT_ATOMS: atom_id res chain seq x y z
N MET A 1 61.11 3.58 -52.67
CA MET A 1 60.09 2.63 -53.15
C MET A 1 60.28 1.29 -52.43
N ASN A 2 59.24 0.86 -51.69
CA ASN A 2 58.86 -0.47 -51.18
C ASN A 2 59.74 -1.35 -50.23
N LYS A 3 59.16 -1.48 -49.01
CA LYS A 3 59.27 -2.44 -47.88
C LYS A 3 59.61 -3.89 -48.30
N ILE A 4 60.51 -4.67 -47.70
CA ILE A 4 60.88 -5.01 -46.30
C ILE A 4 59.80 -5.79 -45.51
N ASN A 5 59.98 -7.11 -45.58
CA ASN A 5 59.94 -8.16 -44.54
C ASN A 5 58.61 -8.65 -43.93
N ASN A 6 58.43 -9.96 -44.08
CA ASN A 6 57.34 -10.78 -43.55
C ASN A 6 57.92 -11.76 -42.50
N THR A 7 58.05 -11.36 -41.23
CA THR A 7 58.44 -12.25 -40.11
C THR A 7 58.09 -11.65 -38.74
N SER A 8 56.84 -11.26 -38.50
CA SER A 8 56.43 -10.72 -37.18
C SER A 8 55.01 -11.09 -36.74
N PHE A 9 54.35 -12.01 -37.42
CA PHE A 9 53.15 -12.66 -36.89
C PHE A 9 53.61 -13.97 -36.25
N MET A 10 53.35 -14.15 -34.94
CA MET A 10 53.54 -15.35 -34.08
C MET A 10 54.30 -15.09 -32.76
N GLN A 11 54.31 -13.86 -32.22
CA GLN A 11 54.90 -13.60 -30.89
C GLN A 11 54.04 -12.72 -29.94
N ASP A 12 52.81 -12.36 -30.29
CA ASP A 12 51.97 -11.48 -29.45
C ASP A 12 50.84 -12.19 -28.70
N GLU A 13 50.56 -13.47 -28.99
CA GLU A 13 49.41 -14.14 -28.37
C GLU A 13 49.71 -14.66 -26.96
N ASN A 14 50.99 -14.90 -26.63
CA ASN A 14 51.36 -15.62 -25.41
C ASN A 14 51.61 -14.72 -24.19
N GLN A 15 51.71 -13.39 -24.36
CA GLN A 15 51.80 -12.44 -23.22
C GLN A 15 50.43 -12.02 -22.68
N SER A 16 49.34 -12.38 -23.37
CA SER A 16 47.97 -12.00 -23.00
C SER A 16 47.33 -12.89 -21.92
N ASN A 17 47.95 -14.03 -21.58
CA ASN A 17 47.37 -15.03 -20.69
C ASN A 17 47.83 -14.93 -19.23
N GLU A 18 48.90 -14.18 -18.91
CA GLU A 18 49.39 -14.05 -17.51
C GLU A 18 48.70 -12.94 -16.71
N GLN A 19 47.97 -12.02 -17.35
CA GLN A 19 47.30 -10.91 -16.66
C GLN A 19 45.83 -11.19 -16.27
N ARG A 20 45.39 -12.46 -16.26
CA ARG A 20 44.03 -12.84 -15.85
C ARG A 20 43.92 -13.38 -14.43
N ASN A 21 44.84 -13.02 -13.53
CA ASN A 21 44.53 -13.01 -12.10
C ASN A 21 43.70 -11.77 -11.77
N ILE A 22 42.47 -11.79 -12.27
CA ILE A 22 41.44 -10.82 -11.93
C ILE A 22 41.15 -11.07 -10.45
N LEU A 23 41.63 -10.15 -9.60
CA LEU A 23 41.25 -10.02 -8.20
C LEU A 23 39.73 -9.93 -8.14
N THR A 24 39.10 -11.09 -8.02
CA THR A 24 37.65 -11.21 -7.88
C THR A 24 37.38 -10.83 -6.43
N HIS A 25 37.26 -9.52 -6.20
CA HIS A 25 36.82 -9.00 -4.92
C HIS A 25 35.37 -9.44 -4.77
N GLU A 26 35.13 -10.55 -4.07
CA GLU A 26 33.79 -10.97 -3.69
C GLU A 26 33.19 -9.93 -2.76
N GLN A 27 32.57 -8.90 -3.32
CA GLN A 27 31.68 -8.04 -2.59
C GLN A 27 30.44 -8.86 -2.23
N LYS A 28 30.42 -9.44 -1.02
CA LYS A 28 29.19 -9.99 -0.42
C LYS A 28 28.19 -8.84 -0.24
N ARG A 29 27.34 -8.61 -1.24
CA ARG A 29 26.16 -7.75 -1.11
C ARG A 29 25.15 -8.47 -0.24
N TYR A 30 25.00 -8.02 0.99
CA TYR A 30 23.86 -8.41 1.82
C TYR A 30 22.69 -7.51 1.45
N TYR A 31 21.69 -8.09 0.78
CA TYR A 31 20.40 -7.46 0.57
C TYR A 31 19.53 -7.80 1.77
N PHE A 32 19.29 -6.82 2.64
CA PHE A 32 18.33 -6.94 3.72
C PHE A 32 17.15 -6.02 3.43
N GLN A 33 15.95 -6.59 3.36
CA GLN A 33 14.69 -5.87 3.24
C GLN A 33 13.88 -6.14 4.49
N GLY A 34 13.63 -5.10 5.26
CA GLY A 34 12.86 -5.15 6.49
C GLY A 34 13.11 -3.90 7.32
N PRO A 35 12.26 -3.63 8.32
CA PRO A 35 12.35 -2.44 9.16
C PRO A 35 13.55 -2.46 10.12
N LEU A 36 14.24 -3.60 10.24
CA LEU A 36 15.40 -3.79 11.10
C LEU A 36 16.70 -3.82 10.29
N PRO A 37 17.85 -3.43 10.85
CA PRO A 37 19.14 -3.66 10.18
C PRO A 37 19.46 -5.16 10.16
N ALA A 38 20.27 -5.59 9.21
CA ALA A 38 20.77 -6.97 9.19
C ALA A 38 21.50 -7.31 10.52
N PRO A 39 21.43 -8.56 11.02
CA PRO A 39 22.06 -8.94 12.28
C PRO A 39 23.56 -8.59 12.35
N GLN A 40 24.28 -8.75 11.24
CA GLN A 40 25.70 -8.42 11.15
C GLN A 40 25.97 -6.92 11.33
N ILE A 41 25.05 -6.06 10.89
CA ILE A 41 25.13 -4.61 11.07
C ILE A 41 24.76 -4.22 12.50
N LEU A 42 23.77 -4.88 13.10
CA LEU A 42 23.40 -4.66 14.51
C LEU A 42 24.57 -4.98 15.46
N GLU A 43 25.31 -6.06 15.18
CA GLU A 43 26.51 -6.43 15.92
C GLU A 43 27.58 -5.34 15.83
N GLN A 44 27.86 -4.83 14.62
CA GLN A 44 28.79 -3.71 14.40
C GLN A 44 28.38 -2.43 15.15
N TYR A 45 27.08 -2.12 15.23
CA TYR A 45 26.60 -0.99 16.02
C TYR A 45 26.89 -1.16 17.51
N ASN A 46 26.83 -2.40 18.02
CA ASN A 46 27.08 -2.70 19.43
C ASN A 46 28.58 -2.57 19.79
N GLU A 47 29.48 -2.78 18.83
CA GLU A 47 30.92 -2.53 18.98
C GLU A 47 31.25 -1.04 19.09
N ILE A 48 30.50 -0.17 18.39
CA ILE A 48 30.72 1.29 18.40
C ILE A 48 30.04 1.93 19.61
N ILE A 49 28.82 1.52 19.92
CA ILE A 49 28.01 2.06 21.01
C ILE A 49 27.48 0.87 21.83
N PRO A 50 27.80 0.78 23.14
CA PRO A 50 27.34 -0.32 23.97
C PRO A 50 25.82 -0.38 24.02
N ASN A 51 25.27 -1.59 23.90
CA ASN A 51 23.83 -1.90 23.87
C ASN A 51 23.05 -1.21 22.73
N ALA A 52 23.70 -0.80 21.65
CA ALA A 52 23.01 -0.19 20.52
C ALA A 52 22.01 -1.13 19.85
N ALA A 53 22.38 -2.41 19.69
CA ALA A 53 21.49 -3.40 19.07
C ALA A 53 20.17 -3.55 19.84
N GLU A 54 20.22 -3.65 21.17
CA GLU A 54 19.04 -3.71 22.04
C GLU A 54 18.18 -2.44 21.91
N ARG A 55 18.81 -1.26 21.92
CA ARG A 55 18.10 0.03 21.77
C ARG A 55 17.39 0.14 20.42
N ILE A 56 18.01 -0.35 19.34
CA ILE A 56 17.42 -0.37 18.00
C ILE A 56 16.24 -1.34 17.96
N LEU A 57 16.36 -2.54 18.54
CA LEU A 57 15.27 -3.51 18.63
C LEU A 57 14.08 -2.94 19.42
N ILE A 58 14.33 -2.35 20.58
CA ILE A 58 13.28 -1.69 21.39
C ILE A 58 12.61 -0.55 20.62
N MET A 59 13.37 0.24 19.86
CA MET A 59 12.83 1.29 19.02
C MET A 59 11.91 0.71 17.94
N ALA A 60 12.37 -0.34 17.24
CA ALA A 60 11.58 -1.00 16.20
C ALA A 60 10.31 -1.65 16.76
N GLU A 61 10.35 -2.28 17.94
CA GLU A 61 9.17 -2.82 18.63
C GLU A 61 8.17 -1.71 18.97
N LYS A 62 8.64 -0.59 19.53
CA LYS A 62 7.78 0.55 19.85
C LYS A 62 7.13 1.15 18.61
N ASP A 63 7.87 1.26 17.51
CA ASP A 63 7.34 1.75 16.25
C ASP A 63 6.30 0.78 15.68
N ALA A 64 6.55 -0.52 15.73
CA ALA A 64 5.59 -1.54 15.31
C ALA A 64 4.30 -1.51 16.16
N ASP A 65 4.42 -1.40 17.48
CA ASP A 65 3.29 -1.27 18.39
C ASP A 65 2.51 0.03 18.16
N PHE A 66 3.21 1.13 17.90
CA PHE A 66 2.59 2.41 17.58
C PHE A 66 1.81 2.35 16.27
N GLN A 67 2.41 1.77 15.22
CA GLN A 67 1.72 1.56 13.94
C GLN A 67 0.49 0.69 14.13
N ARG A 68 0.62 -0.43 14.83
CA ARG A 68 -0.51 -1.32 15.12
C ARG A 68 -1.65 -0.58 15.84
N LYS A 69 -1.35 0.24 16.84
CA LYS A 69 -2.36 1.06 17.54
C LYS A 69 -3.03 2.07 16.63
N ILE A 70 -2.29 2.72 15.74
CA ILE A 70 -2.86 3.64 14.74
C ILE A 70 -3.78 2.87 13.79
N THR A 71 -3.32 1.73 13.26
CA THR A 71 -4.10 0.90 12.34
C THR A 71 -5.37 0.38 13.00
N GLU A 72 -5.28 -0.18 14.21
CA GLU A 72 -6.44 -0.65 14.99
C GLU A 72 -7.47 0.48 15.18
N LYS A 73 -7.01 1.66 15.60
CA LYS A 73 -7.89 2.82 15.82
C LYS A 73 -8.49 3.36 14.52
N ALA A 74 -7.74 3.35 13.42
CA ALA A 74 -8.24 3.77 12.11
C ALA A 74 -9.35 2.83 11.62
N ILE A 75 -9.17 1.51 11.76
CA ILE A 75 -10.18 0.50 11.42
C ILE A 75 -11.43 0.69 12.29
N GLU A 76 -11.27 0.92 13.59
CA GLU A 76 -12.38 1.15 14.52
C GLU A 76 -13.19 2.39 14.14
N ILE A 77 -12.52 3.51 13.86
CA ILE A 77 -13.17 4.75 13.42
C ILE A 77 -13.93 4.52 12.12
N GLU A 78 -13.31 3.89 11.13
CA GLU A 78 -13.96 3.61 9.84
C GLU A 78 -15.20 2.72 10.02
N ALA A 79 -15.11 1.67 10.84
CA ALA A 79 -16.24 0.80 11.14
C ALA A 79 -17.37 1.57 11.85
N ASN A 80 -17.04 2.47 12.76
CA ASN A 80 -18.02 3.25 13.50
C ASN A 80 -18.71 4.31 12.62
N GLU A 81 -17.97 5.01 11.75
CA GLU A 81 -18.53 5.95 10.78
C GLU A 81 -19.48 5.25 9.81
N ARG A 82 -19.10 4.08 9.31
CA ARG A 82 -19.96 3.25 8.44
C ARG A 82 -21.24 2.83 9.16
N ARG A 83 -21.14 2.36 10.40
CA ARG A 83 -22.30 1.98 11.23
C ARG A 83 -23.23 3.17 11.48
N LEU A 84 -22.68 4.32 11.84
CA LEU A 84 -23.47 5.53 12.09
C LEU A 84 -24.19 5.98 10.82
N GLY A 85 -23.51 5.97 9.67
CA GLY A 85 -24.12 6.26 8.37
C GLY A 85 -25.28 5.32 8.02
N GLN A 86 -25.11 4.02 8.27
CA GLN A 86 -26.17 3.01 8.05
C GLN A 86 -27.38 3.23 8.98
N ILE A 87 -27.14 3.52 10.26
CA ILE A 87 -28.20 3.77 11.24
C ILE A 87 -28.98 5.05 10.88
N LEU A 88 -28.29 6.15 10.58
CA LEU A 88 -28.92 7.39 10.15
C LEU A 88 -29.70 7.22 8.85
N GLY A 89 -29.11 6.51 7.87
CA GLY A 89 -29.78 6.18 6.62
C GLY A 89 -31.05 5.35 6.82
N PHE A 90 -31.02 4.38 7.75
CA PHE A 90 -32.20 3.59 8.12
C PHE A 90 -33.31 4.47 8.69
N PHE A 91 -33.00 5.38 9.63
CA PHE A 91 -34.01 6.26 10.20
C PHE A 91 -34.60 7.22 9.17
N ILE A 92 -33.77 7.86 8.34
CA ILE A 92 -34.23 8.78 7.29
C ILE A 92 -35.11 8.04 6.28
N GLY A 93 -34.66 6.88 5.80
CA GLY A 93 -35.41 6.05 4.86
C GLY A 93 -36.74 5.58 5.45
N SER A 94 -36.74 5.14 6.72
CA SER A 94 -37.95 4.69 7.41
C SER A 94 -38.95 5.82 7.64
N MET A 95 -38.49 7.03 8.00
CA MET A 95 -39.37 8.21 8.13
C MET A 95 -39.98 8.59 6.78
N ALA A 96 -39.18 8.63 5.71
CA ALA A 96 -39.65 8.94 4.37
C ALA A 96 -40.69 7.92 3.85
N LEU A 97 -40.46 6.62 4.11
CA LEU A 97 -41.43 5.58 3.77
C LEU A 97 -42.73 5.72 4.57
N SER A 98 -42.63 6.02 5.87
CA SER A 98 -43.79 6.26 6.73
C SER A 98 -44.61 7.46 6.27
N LEU A 99 -43.94 8.55 5.87
CA LEU A 99 -44.57 9.73 5.27
C LEU A 99 -45.26 9.41 3.95
N SER A 100 -44.62 8.65 3.06
CA SER A 100 -45.21 8.18 1.81
C SER A 100 -46.48 7.36 2.06
N ALA A 101 -46.44 6.42 3.01
CA ALA A 101 -47.61 5.62 3.40
C ALA A 101 -48.73 6.49 3.97
N ALA A 102 -48.41 7.45 4.84
CA ALA A 102 -49.39 8.39 5.39
C ALA A 102 -50.06 9.24 4.30
N SER A 103 -49.30 9.75 3.31
CA SER A 103 -49.84 10.47 2.16
C SER A 103 -50.80 9.62 1.32
N LEU A 104 -50.54 8.30 1.23
CA LEU A 104 -51.43 7.38 0.54
C LEU A 104 -52.77 7.23 1.26
N PHE A 105 -52.76 7.11 2.60
CA PHE A 105 -53.99 7.08 3.41
C PHE A 105 -54.77 8.38 3.38
N LEU A 106 -54.10 9.53 3.25
CA LEU A 106 -54.71 10.85 3.11
C LEU A 106 -55.30 11.11 1.71
N GLY A 107 -55.28 10.13 0.80
CA GLY A 107 -55.85 10.26 -0.54
C GLY A 107 -54.98 11.03 -1.54
N HIS A 108 -53.67 11.17 -1.28
CA HIS A 108 -52.72 11.85 -2.15
C HIS A 108 -51.76 10.83 -2.83
N PRO A 109 -52.25 9.97 -3.76
CA PRO A 109 -51.45 8.89 -4.34
C PRO A 109 -50.27 9.39 -5.18
N ALA A 110 -50.41 10.55 -5.83
CA ALA A 110 -49.32 11.17 -6.59
C ALA A 110 -48.15 11.58 -5.68
N ALA A 111 -48.44 12.24 -4.56
CA ALA A 111 -47.42 12.64 -3.57
C ALA A 111 -46.75 11.40 -2.94
N ALA A 112 -47.56 10.40 -2.56
CA ALA A 112 -47.05 9.13 -2.03
C ALA A 112 -46.09 8.43 -3.00
N SER A 113 -46.45 8.39 -4.29
CA SER A 113 -45.64 7.75 -5.35
C SER A 113 -44.32 8.48 -5.58
N ILE A 114 -44.33 9.82 -5.60
CA ILE A 114 -43.11 10.61 -5.78
C ILE A 114 -42.19 10.40 -4.58
N ILE A 115 -42.69 10.54 -3.36
CA ILE A 115 -41.87 10.40 -2.14
C ILE A 115 -41.34 8.98 -2.02
N GLY A 116 -42.21 7.97 -2.17
CA GLY A 116 -41.82 6.56 -2.06
C GLY A 116 -40.84 6.14 -3.17
N GLY A 117 -41.14 6.48 -4.42
CA GLY A 117 -40.30 6.16 -5.56
C GLY A 117 -38.92 6.81 -5.50
N THR A 118 -38.86 8.12 -5.20
CA THR A 118 -37.57 8.82 -5.06
C THR A 118 -36.76 8.32 -3.88
N THR A 119 -37.40 7.95 -2.76
CA THR A 119 -36.72 7.36 -1.60
C THR A 119 -36.07 6.03 -1.96
N VAL A 120 -36.78 5.14 -2.64
CA VAL A 120 -36.23 3.83 -3.06
C VAL A 120 -35.09 4.00 -4.04
N VAL A 121 -35.26 4.85 -5.07
CA VAL A 121 -34.20 5.13 -6.05
C VAL A 121 -32.98 5.75 -5.37
N GLY A 122 -33.17 6.69 -4.44
CA GLY A 122 -32.11 7.31 -3.67
C GLY A 122 -31.33 6.31 -2.82
N LEU A 123 -32.03 5.41 -2.10
CA LEU A 123 -31.38 4.36 -1.32
C LEU A 123 -30.56 3.42 -2.22
N VAL A 124 -31.13 2.96 -3.34
CA VAL A 124 -30.41 2.11 -4.31
C VAL A 124 -29.17 2.83 -4.83
N ALA A 125 -29.28 4.12 -5.19
CA ALA A 125 -28.16 4.91 -5.68
C ALA A 125 -27.03 5.02 -4.63
N VAL A 126 -27.37 5.25 -3.36
CA VAL A 126 -26.38 5.29 -2.26
C VAL A 126 -25.68 3.94 -2.09
N PHE A 127 -26.43 2.82 -2.10
CA PHE A 127 -25.84 1.48 -1.99
C PHE A 127 -24.95 1.12 -3.18
N VAL A 128 -25.36 1.44 -4.41
CA VAL A 128 -24.57 1.16 -5.62
C VAL A 128 -23.33 2.05 -5.67
N THR A 129 -23.47 3.35 -5.39
CA THR A 129 -22.34 4.28 -5.39
C THR A 129 -21.32 3.94 -4.31
N GLY A 130 -21.78 3.53 -3.12
CA GLY A 130 -20.91 3.07 -2.03
C GLY A 130 -20.00 1.91 -2.44
N ARG A 131 -20.52 0.96 -3.23
CA ARG A 131 -19.73 -0.18 -3.74
C ARG A 131 -18.68 0.24 -4.77
N ASN A 132 -19.04 1.12 -5.70
CA ASN A 132 -18.13 1.55 -6.78
C ASN A 132 -16.99 2.45 -6.27
N LEU A 133 -17.19 3.17 -5.16
CA LEU A 133 -16.16 3.98 -4.53
C LEU A 133 -15.09 3.12 -3.83
N GLU A 134 -15.45 1.93 -3.35
CA GLU A 134 -14.48 1.00 -2.77
C GLU A 134 -13.58 0.42 -3.87
N GLU A 135 -14.13 -0.05 -4.98
CA GLU A 135 -13.35 -0.59 -6.10
C GLU A 135 -12.36 0.44 -6.67
N LYS A 136 -12.78 1.70 -6.84
CA LYS A 136 -11.89 2.78 -7.31
C LYS A 136 -10.78 3.17 -6.32
N LYS A 137 -10.97 2.94 -5.02
CA LYS A 137 -9.91 3.17 -4.03
C LYS A 137 -8.78 2.17 -4.19
N TYR A 138 -9.08 0.93 -4.52
CA TYR A 138 -8.06 -0.11 -4.78
C TYR A 138 -7.36 0.13 -6.11
N GLU A 139 -8.10 0.48 -7.18
CA GLU A 139 -7.52 0.75 -8.50
C GLU A 139 -6.59 1.97 -8.52
N ASN A 140 -6.90 3.05 -7.79
CA ASN A 140 -6.03 4.22 -7.72
C ASN A 140 -4.87 4.08 -6.71
N GLY A 141 -5.02 3.26 -5.68
CA GLY A 141 -3.97 2.97 -4.70
C GLY A 141 -2.80 2.19 -5.33
N ASP A 142 -3.11 1.18 -6.15
CA ASP A 142 -2.11 0.36 -6.83
C ASP A 142 -1.32 1.16 -7.88
N ASN A 143 -2.01 2.02 -8.65
CA ASN A 143 -1.40 2.90 -9.66
C ASN A 143 -0.52 4.02 -9.09
N GLN A 144 -0.68 4.37 -7.81
CA GLN A 144 0.18 5.34 -7.12
C GLN A 144 1.43 4.69 -6.51
N SER A 145 1.37 3.42 -6.10
CA SER A 145 2.54 2.68 -5.60
C SER A 145 3.53 2.26 -6.69
N GLU A 146 3.12 2.22 -7.96
CA GLU A 146 4.01 1.92 -9.10
C GLU A 146 4.79 3.14 -9.64
N GLN A 147 4.47 4.36 -9.18
CA GLN A 147 5.07 5.61 -9.66
C GLN A 147 6.09 6.25 -8.69
N VAL A 148 6.54 5.53 -7.66
CA VAL A 148 7.53 6.00 -6.67
C VAL A 148 8.79 5.16 -6.67
#